data_AF-A0A267MNJ6-F1
#
_entry.id   AF-A0A267MNJ6-F1
#
_cell.length_a   1.000
_cell.length_b   1.000
_cell.length_c   1.000
_cell.angle_alpha   90.00
_cell.angle_beta   90.00
_cell.angle_gamma   90.00
#
_symmetry.space_group_name_H-M   'P 1'
#
loop_
_entity.id
_entity.type
_entity.pdbx_description
1 polymer ?
#
loop_
_entity_poly.entity_id
_entity_poly.type
_entity_poly.pdbx_seq_one_letter_code
_entity_poly.pdbx_strand_id
1 'polypeptide(L)' 'MVKGPIDQNAIKALSQMKYEIANELGITNDPSNNKGTLSSGSNVFFGGYVGGQMTRKLVEMAEKQLINKK' A
#
# COMPACT_ATOMS: atom_id res chain seq x y z
N MET A 1 6.53 -8.27 18.47
CA MET A 1 6.59 -7.38 17.29
C MET A 1 5.44 -6.40 17.39
N VAL A 2 5.72 -5.10 17.36
CA VAL A 2 4.66 -4.08 17.32
C VAL A 2 3.99 -4.19 15.94
N LYS A 3 2.67 -4.40 15.91
CA LYS A 3 1.90 -4.38 14.66
C LYS A 3 1.73 -2.92 14.23
N GLY A 4 2.53 -2.48 13.26
CA GLY A 4 2.44 -1.12 12.71
C GLY A 4 3.68 -0.75 11.89
N PRO A 5 3.65 0.37 11.16
CA PRO A 5 4.84 0.90 10.50
C PRO A 5 5.97 1.12 11.50
N ILE A 6 7.20 0.84 11.05
CA ILE A 6 8.42 1.02 11.86
C ILE A 6 8.57 2.49 12.28
N ASP A 7 8.18 3.41 11.40
CA ASP A 7 8.05 4.83 11.68
C ASP A 7 6.57 5.24 11.70
N GLN A 8 6.09 5.75 12.84
CA GLN A 8 4.71 6.19 13.00
C GLN A 8 4.38 7.43 12.15
N ASN A 9 5.37 8.27 11.83
CA ASN A 9 5.16 9.43 10.95
C ASN A 9 4.89 8.99 9.50
N ALA A 10 5.32 7.78 9.13
CA ALA A 10 5.08 7.24 7.80
C ALA A 10 3.63 6.78 7.57
N ILE A 11 2.79 6.67 8.61
CA ILE A 11 1.40 6.17 8.50
C ILE A 11 0.60 6.94 7.43
N LYS A 12 0.73 8.27 7.41
CA LYS A 12 0.02 9.13 6.44
C LYS A 12 0.51 8.88 5.01
N ALA A 13 1.83 8.88 4.81
CA ALA A 13 2.43 8.65 3.49
C ALA A 13 2.13 7.24 2.95
N LEU A 14 2.22 6.22 3.81
CA LEU A 14 1.89 4.83 3.45
C LEU A 14 0.40 4.67 3.13
N SER A 15 -0.48 5.36 3.86
CA SER A 15 -1.91 5.36 3.56
C SER A 15 -2.20 5.99 2.21
N GLN A 16 -1.57 7.13 1.90
CA GLN A 16 -1.68 7.80 0.61
C GLN A 16 -1.22 6.87 -0.53
N MET A 17 -0.02 6.29 -0.41
CA MET A 17 0.52 5.34 -1.39
C MET A 17 -0.40 4.13 -1.61
N LYS A 18 -1.01 3.59 -0.54
CA LYS A 18 -1.98 2.51 -0.65
C LYS A 18 -3.18 2.91 -1.50
N TYR A 19 -3.72 4.12 -1.33
CA TYR A 19 -4.85 4.60 -2.13
C TYR A 19 -4.46 4.85 -3.58
N GLU A 20 -3.28 5.43 -3.83
CA GLU A 20 -2.76 5.63 -5.18
C GLU A 20 -2.61 4.31 -5.93
N ILE A 21 -1.96 3.32 -5.33
CA ILE A 21 -1.79 1.99 -5.94
C ILE A 21 -3.13 1.27 -6.10
N ALA A 22 -4.04 1.38 -5.13
CA ALA A 22 -5.37 0.80 -5.27
C ALA A 22 -6.14 1.41 -6.45
N ASN A 23 -6.04 2.72 -6.64
CA ASN A 23 -6.64 3.42 -7.77
C ASN A 23 -5.99 3.01 -9.10
N GLU A 24 -4.66 2.90 -9.15
CA GLU A 24 -3.91 2.39 -10.34
C GLU A 24 -4.38 0.98 -10.75
N LEU A 25 -4.69 0.13 -9.77
CA LEU A 25 -5.15 -1.24 -10.00
C LEU A 25 -6.65 -1.34 -10.29
N GLY A 26 -7.38 -0.22 -10.36
CA GLY A 26 -8.82 -0.20 -10.56
C GLY A 26 -9.62 -0.70 -9.36
N ILE A 27 -8.98 -0.89 -8.20
CA ILE A 27 -9.61 -1.24 -6.94
C ILE A 27 -10.14 0.07 -6.34
N THR A 28 -11.23 0.56 -6.90
CA THR A 28 -11.95 1.74 -6.40
C THR A 28 -12.59 1.35 -5.07
N ASN A 29 -11.80 1.49 -4.00
CA ASN A 29 -12.29 1.43 -2.65
C ASN A 29 -13.04 2.74 -2.43
N ASP A 30 -14.33 2.78 -2.74
CA ASP A 30 -15.17 3.79 -2.11
C ASP A 30 -15.10 3.52 -0.59
N PRO A 31 -14.49 4.42 0.20
CA PRO A 31 -14.30 4.20 1.63
C PRO A 31 -15.62 4.02 2.40
N SER A 32 -16.75 4.31 1.74
CA SER A 32 -18.11 4.19 2.26
C SER A 32 -18.82 2.90 1.84
N ASN A 33 -18.42 2.26 0.74
CA ASN A 33 -19.09 1.06 0.23
C ASN A 33 -18.42 -0.21 0.75
N ASN A 34 -18.79 -0.55 1.98
CA ASN A 34 -18.86 -1.93 2.48
C ASN A 34 -17.64 -2.82 2.20
N LYS A 35 -16.68 -2.77 3.13
CA LYS A 35 -15.73 -3.89 3.37
C LYS A 35 -16.42 -5.26 3.55
N GLY A 36 -17.74 -5.31 3.71
CA GLY A 36 -18.55 -6.52 3.85
C GLY A 36 -19.25 -7.04 2.59
N THR A 37 -19.26 -6.34 1.45
CA THR A 37 -19.98 -6.80 0.23
C THR A 37 -19.05 -7.31 -0.88
N LEU A 38 -17.76 -7.05 -0.81
CA LEU A 38 -16.76 -7.73 -1.64
C LEU A 38 -16.53 -9.12 -1.05
N SER A 39 -16.63 -10.18 -1.87
CA SER A 39 -16.27 -11.54 -1.46
C SER A 39 -14.91 -11.51 -0.76
N SER A 40 -14.82 -12.08 0.44
CA SER A 40 -13.59 -12.09 1.25
C SER A 40 -12.35 -12.54 0.46
N GLY A 41 -12.54 -13.40 -0.54
CA GLY A 41 -11.49 -13.80 -1.49
C GLY A 41 -10.94 -12.62 -2.29
N SER A 42 -11.79 -11.82 -2.92
CA SER A 42 -11.39 -10.64 -3.69
C SER A 42 -10.60 -9.64 -2.84
N ASN A 43 -11.05 -9.35 -1.61
CA ASN A 43 -10.36 -8.42 -0.71
C ASN A 43 -8.94 -8.89 -0.33
N VAL A 44 -8.75 -10.20 -0.10
CA VAL A 44 -7.43 -10.77 0.20
C VAL A 44 -6.50 -10.69 -1.00
N PHE A 45 -6.99 -11.03 -2.20
CA PHE A 45 -6.22 -10.95 -3.44
C PHE A 45 -5.78 -9.51 -3.75
N PHE A 46 -6.70 -8.55 -3.63
CA PHE A 46 -6.42 -7.14 -3.88
C PHE A 46 -5.51 -6.51 -2.82
N GLY A 47 -5.72 -6.82 -1.54
CA GLY A 47 -4.86 -6.35 -0.45
C GLY A 47 -3.43 -6.88 -0.57
N GLY A 48 -3.26 -8.14 -0.96
CA GLY A 48 -1.95 -8.74 -1.23
C GLY A 48 -1.22 -8.06 -2.40
N TYR A 49 -1.94 -7.79 -3.50
CA TYR A 49 -1.35 -7.15 -4.67
C TYR A 49 -0.94 -5.70 -4.40
N VAL A 50 -1.81 -4.93 -3.73
CA VAL A 50 -1.50 -3.55 -3.30
C VAL A 50 -0.31 -3.53 -2.35
N GLY A 51 -0.29 -4.38 -1.32
CA GLY A 51 0.81 -4.45 -0.36
C GLY A 51 2.15 -4.87 -0.99
N GLY A 52 2.11 -5.79 -1.96
CA GLY A 52 3.29 -6.20 -2.74
C GLY A 52 3.86 -5.04 -3.58
N GLN A 53 2.99 -4.30 -4.28
CA GLN A 53 3.38 -3.12 -5.06
C GLN A 53 3.92 -1.99 -4.17
N MET A 54 3.34 -1.76 -2.99
CA MET A 54 3.87 -0.80 -2.01
C MET A 54 5.31 -1.15 -1.62
N THR A 55 5.56 -2.41 -1.26
CA THR A 55 6.91 -2.87 -0.88
C THR A 55 7.90 -2.68 -2.02
N ARG A 56 7.50 -3.04 -3.25
CA ARG A 56 8.35 -2.86 -4.44
C ARG A 56 8.70 -1.39 -4.68
N LYS A 57 7.72 -0.47 -4.63
CA LYS A 57 7.97 0.97 -4.81
C LYS A 57 8.88 1.53 -3.70
N LEU A 58 8.70 1.10 -2.44
CA LEU A 58 9.55 1.52 -1.33
C LEU A 58 11.00 1.08 -1.48
N VAL A 59 11.23 -0.17 -1.93
CA VAL A 59 12.58 -0.68 -2.20
C VAL A 59 13.22 0.11 -3.35
N GLU A 60 12.50 0.35 -4.44
CA GLU A 60 13.01 1.14 -5.57
C GLU A 60 13.39 2.58 -5.14
N MET A 61 12.57 3.22 -4.30
CA MET A 61 12.90 4.54 -3.74
C MET A 61 14.18 4.51 -2.89
N ALA A 62 14.34 3.48 -2.06
CA ALA A 62 15.54 3.29 -1.24
C ALA A 62 16.78 3.05 -2.11
N GLU A 63 16.68 2.22 -3.15
CA GLU A 63 17.76 1.98 -4.11
C GLU A 63 18.20 3.28 -4.80
N LYS A 64 17.24 4.08 -5.29
CA LYS A 64 17.54 5.40 -5.88
C LYS A 64 18.21 6.36 -4.90
N GLN A 65 17.74 6.39 -3.64
CA GLN A 65 18.35 7.23 -2.60
C GLN A 65 19.79 6.78 -2.28
N LEU A 66 20.06 5.47 -2.28
CA LEU A 66 21.40 4.93 -2.06
C LEU A 66 22.34 5.24 -3.24
N ILE A 67 21.86 5.12 -4.48
CA ILE A 67 22.64 5.45 -5.69
C ILE A 67 23.00 6.94 -5.72
N ASN A 68 22.05 7.81 -5.35
CA ASN A 68 22.24 9.27 -5.34
C ASN A 68 23.08 9.77 -4.16
N LYS A 69 23.46 8.91 -3.21
CA LYS A 69 24.29 9.26 -2.05
C LYS A 69 25.79 9.10 -2.29
N LYS A 70 26.20 9.06 -3.56
CA LYS A 70 27.61 8.98 -3.98
C LYS A 70 28.31 10.33 -3.94
#